data_AF-E6PFC2-F1
#
_entry.id   AF-E6PFC2-F1
#
_cell.length_a   1.000
_cell.length_b   1.000
_cell.length_c   1.000
_cell.angle_alpha   90.00
_cell.angle_beta   90.00
_cell.angle_gamma   90.00
#
_symmetry.space_group_name_H-M   'P 1'
#
loop_
_entity.id
_entity.type
_entity.pdbx_description
1 polymer ?
#
loop_
_entity_poly.entity_id
_entity_poly.type
_entity_poly.pdbx_seq_one_letter_code
_entity_poly.pdbx_strand_id
1 'polypeptide(L)'
;MTVTYNGATVATGTLDANGFADLNFTQSVPAGAVLNVTVGTGSTAIVVTVTVASAVNGTAADVTYSAGPPPTVTVASSADNNGDGKVEPSDGSQQTETENPSDGQATDVNSNDNGLLPANLPITISACSTTLTIAPNTGAPPNLSLSVEEKQSDSENATQFEQTYSPFDAPVSIPILAASARLDLKLYSNGQKILSIEAPLTAVTAQAGSPAPSATCAPTPVPSTSPSASPSASPSASPSASPSASPSASPSASPSASPSASPTATATP
;
A
#
# COMPACT_ATOMS: atom_id res chain seq x y z
N MET A 1 1.33 29.16 12.92
CA MET A 1 1.80 27.76 12.92
C MET A 1 3.29 27.76 13.16
N THR A 2 3.76 26.88 14.03
CA THR A 2 5.20 26.70 14.31
C THR A 2 5.56 25.25 14.10
N VAL A 3 6.69 25.00 13.42
CA VAL A 3 7.22 23.65 13.20
C VAL A 3 8.49 23.50 13.99
N THR A 4 8.58 22.43 14.76
CA THR A 4 9.75 22.14 15.60
C THR A 4 10.37 20.80 15.24
N TYR A 5 11.70 20.76 15.26
CA TYR A 5 12.52 19.56 15.09
C TYR A 5 13.53 19.50 16.23
N ASN A 6 13.61 18.38 16.95
CA ASN A 6 14.47 18.24 18.15
C ASN A 6 14.30 19.38 19.18
N GLY A 7 13.07 19.90 19.30
CA GLY A 7 12.75 21.00 20.21
C GLY A 7 13.14 22.41 19.73
N ALA A 8 13.79 22.55 18.58
CA ALA A 8 14.08 23.84 17.96
C ALA A 8 13.02 24.20 16.92
N THR A 9 12.60 25.46 16.84
CA THR A 9 11.71 25.94 15.77
C THR A 9 12.48 25.99 14.46
N VAL A 10 12.03 25.20 13.48
CA VAL A 10 12.67 25.08 12.16
C VAL A 10 11.86 25.69 11.04
N ALA A 11 10.56 25.93 11.24
CA ALA A 11 9.73 26.67 10.29
C ALA A 11 8.58 27.40 11.00
N THR A 12 8.06 28.42 10.34
CA THR A 12 6.83 29.11 10.75
C THR A 12 5.96 29.40 9.54
N GLY A 13 4.66 29.43 9.76
CA GLY A 13 3.67 29.73 8.72
C GLY A 13 2.37 30.26 9.31
N THR A 14 1.50 30.79 8.46
CA THR A 14 0.15 31.23 8.83
C THR A 14 -0.86 30.39 8.08
N LEU A 15 -1.89 29.91 8.77
CA LEU A 15 -3.00 29.20 8.13
C LEU A 15 -3.89 30.20 7.39
N ASP A 16 -4.25 29.87 6.15
CA ASP A 16 -5.26 30.59 5.40
C ASP A 16 -6.68 30.15 5.81
N ALA A 17 -7.69 30.75 5.17
CA ALA A 17 -9.10 30.46 5.45
C ALA A 17 -9.53 29.04 5.03
N ASN A 18 -8.71 28.34 4.24
CA ASN A 18 -8.98 27.01 3.72
C ASN A 18 -8.16 25.92 4.44
N GLY A 19 -7.32 26.29 5.41
CA GLY A 19 -6.51 25.35 6.19
C GLY A 19 -5.13 25.04 5.60
N PHE A 20 -4.69 25.79 4.59
CA PHE A 20 -3.34 25.68 4.01
C PHE A 20 -2.37 26.61 4.73
N ALA A 21 -1.11 26.19 4.88
CA ALA A 21 -0.06 27.03 5.44
C ALA A 21 1.25 26.85 4.68
N ASP A 22 1.73 27.94 4.07
CA ASP A 22 3.09 28.02 3.54
C ASP A 22 4.07 28.03 4.71
N LEU A 23 5.04 27.10 4.70
CA LEU A 23 6.05 26.96 5.73
C LEU A 23 7.42 27.39 5.22
N ASN A 24 7.97 28.44 5.82
CA ASN A 24 9.35 28.85 5.53
C ASN A 24 10.33 28.19 6.51
N PHE A 25 11.16 27.28 6.01
CA PHE A 25 12.18 26.58 6.80
C PHE A 25 13.45 27.43 6.94
N THR A 26 13.92 27.61 8.18
CA THR A 26 15.13 28.41 8.48
C THR A 26 16.40 27.57 8.58
N GLN A 27 16.28 26.24 8.49
CA GLN A 27 17.37 25.29 8.53
C GLN A 27 17.02 24.01 7.77
N SER A 28 18.02 23.27 7.31
CA SER A 28 17.83 21.97 6.66
C SER A 28 17.20 20.96 7.63
N VAL A 29 16.27 20.16 7.11
CA VAL A 29 15.63 19.06 7.84
C VAL A 29 15.94 17.75 7.09
N PRO A 30 16.57 16.76 7.73
CA PRO A 30 16.94 15.51 7.06
C PRO A 30 15.71 14.64 6.76
N ALA A 31 15.83 13.76 5.77
CA ALA A 31 14.84 12.71 5.53
C ALA A 31 14.68 11.83 6.78
N GLY A 32 13.45 11.39 7.05
CA GLY A 32 13.05 10.66 8.26
C GLY A 32 12.97 11.52 9.53
N ALA A 33 13.15 12.84 9.44
CA ALA A 33 12.96 13.71 10.59
C ALA A 33 11.49 13.74 11.02
N VAL A 34 11.26 13.60 12.32
CA VAL A 34 9.93 13.78 12.93
C VAL A 34 9.79 15.23 13.38
N LEU A 35 8.81 15.92 12.81
CA LEU A 35 8.47 17.31 13.05
C LEU A 35 7.20 17.40 13.89
N ASN A 36 7.20 18.32 14.85
CA ASN A 36 5.98 18.69 15.56
C ASN A 36 5.46 20.01 15.00
N VAL A 37 4.32 19.94 14.32
CA VAL A 37 3.60 21.09 13.78
C VAL A 37 2.55 21.54 14.77
N THR A 38 2.73 22.72 15.35
CA THR A 38 1.79 23.32 16.30
C THR A 38 0.95 24.39 15.61
N VAL A 39 -0.37 24.16 15.62
CA VAL A 39 -1.40 25.08 15.12
C VAL A 39 -2.13 25.71 16.29
N GLY A 40 -2.15 27.04 16.36
CA GLY A 40 -2.76 27.81 17.45
C GLY A 40 -1.81 28.02 18.64
N THR A 41 -2.37 28.44 19.78
CA THR A 41 -1.62 28.79 20.99
C THR A 41 -2.31 28.28 22.25
N GLY A 42 -1.55 27.95 23.29
CA GLY A 42 -2.11 27.54 24.59
C GLY A 42 -2.68 26.12 24.58
N SER A 43 -3.56 25.80 25.54
CA SER A 43 -4.09 24.44 25.74
C SER A 43 -5.02 23.93 24.63
N THR A 44 -5.39 24.79 23.67
CA THR A 44 -6.19 24.43 22.50
C THR A 44 -5.34 24.27 21.24
N ALA A 45 -4.00 24.35 21.37
CA ALA A 45 -3.12 24.15 20.24
C ALA A 45 -3.19 22.69 19.77
N ILE A 46 -3.36 22.52 18.46
CA ILE A 46 -3.28 21.20 17.82
C ILE A 46 -1.81 20.96 17.55
N VAL A 47 -1.28 19.85 18.06
CA VAL A 47 0.08 19.40 17.75
C VAL A 47 -0.03 18.18 16.88
N VAL A 48 0.54 18.27 15.69
CA VAL A 48 0.60 17.18 14.71
C VAL A 48 2.03 16.70 14.60
N THR A 49 2.20 15.39 14.56
CA THR A 49 3.48 14.75 14.24
C THR A 49 3.55 14.51 12.75
N VAL A 50 4.63 14.95 12.11
CA VAL A 50 4.87 14.78 10.67
C VAL A 50 6.23 14.13 10.45
N THR A 51 6.34 13.11 9.61
CA THR A 51 7.65 12.56 9.23
C THR A 51 8.02 13.02 7.83
N VAL A 52 9.20 13.61 7.69
CA VAL A 52 9.64 14.11 6.40
C VAL A 52 10.17 12.96 5.55
N ALA A 53 9.45 12.57 4.48
CA ALA A 53 9.85 11.47 3.60
C ALA A 53 11.19 11.67 2.86
N SER A 54 11.57 12.92 2.57
CA SER A 54 12.80 13.28 1.82
C SER A 54 13.50 14.49 2.41
N ALA A 55 14.82 14.63 2.21
CA ALA A 55 15.58 15.72 2.80
C ALA A 55 15.13 17.08 2.24
N VAL A 56 14.77 18.01 3.12
CA VAL A 56 14.38 19.38 2.75
C VAL A 56 15.64 20.25 2.75
N ASN A 57 16.12 20.61 1.56
CA ASN A 57 17.30 21.46 1.36
C ASN A 57 16.89 22.89 1.02
N GLY A 58 16.46 23.67 2.01
CA GLY A 58 16.13 25.09 1.77
C GLY A 58 15.04 25.32 0.73
N THR A 59 14.19 24.32 0.49
CA THR A 59 13.08 24.31 -0.46
C THR A 59 11.75 24.18 0.26
N ALA A 60 10.68 24.62 -0.40
CA ALA A 60 9.31 24.62 0.07
C ALA A 60 8.73 23.22 0.34
N ALA A 61 7.87 23.12 1.35
CA ALA A 61 7.02 21.95 1.56
C ALA A 61 5.59 22.42 1.84
N ASP A 62 4.64 21.89 1.09
CA ASP A 62 3.22 22.15 1.34
C ASP A 62 2.72 21.18 2.40
N VAL A 63 2.27 21.72 3.53
CA VAL A 63 1.65 20.95 4.60
C VAL A 63 0.18 21.33 4.68
N THR A 64 -0.68 20.38 4.36
CA THR A 64 -2.14 20.56 4.43
C THR A 64 -2.68 19.78 5.62
N TYR A 65 -3.37 20.43 6.55
CA TYR A 65 -4.09 19.76 7.63
C TYR A 65 -5.59 19.71 7.31
N SER A 66 -6.16 18.51 7.30
CA SER A 66 -7.60 18.30 7.17
C SER A 66 -8.18 17.87 8.51
N ALA A 67 -9.11 18.67 9.04
CA ALA A 67 -9.81 18.38 10.30
C ALA A 67 -10.98 17.39 10.15
N GLY A 68 -11.20 16.84 8.94
CA GLY A 68 -12.28 15.87 8.68
C GLY A 68 -12.18 14.61 9.54
N PRO A 69 -13.20 13.74 9.58
CA PRO A 69 -13.10 12.43 10.23
C PRO A 69 -12.67 11.34 9.22
N PRO A 70 -11.50 10.69 9.37
CA PRO A 70 -10.43 10.94 10.34
C PRO A 70 -9.55 12.14 9.95
N PRO A 71 -8.89 12.81 10.92
CA PRO A 71 -8.04 13.95 10.61
C PRO A 71 -6.80 13.45 9.87
N THR A 72 -6.29 14.25 8.93
CA THR A 72 -5.11 13.90 8.13
C THR A 72 -4.15 15.07 8.00
N VAL A 73 -2.86 14.78 7.83
CA VAL A 73 -1.90 15.75 7.33
C VAL A 73 -1.32 15.24 6.03
N THR A 74 -1.32 16.07 5.01
CA THR A 74 -0.67 15.78 3.74
C THR A 74 0.60 16.63 3.65
N VAL A 75 1.71 15.98 3.29
CA VAL A 75 2.99 16.64 3.00
C VAL A 75 3.28 16.43 1.51
N ALA A 76 3.54 17.52 0.80
CA ALA A 76 4.08 17.48 -0.55
C ALA A 76 5.48 18.11 -0.55
N SER A 77 6.42 17.45 -1.23
CA SER A 77 7.80 17.94 -1.38
C SER A 77 8.09 18.25 -2.85
N SER A 78 8.67 19.43 -3.13
CA SER A 78 9.15 19.77 -4.47
C SER A 78 10.53 20.43 -4.45
N ALA A 79 11.14 20.50 -5.63
CA ALA A 79 12.35 21.27 -5.85
C ALA A 79 12.01 22.75 -5.99
N ASP A 80 12.23 23.57 -4.97
CA ASP A 80 12.16 25.03 -5.07
C ASP A 80 13.38 25.54 -5.86
N ASN A 81 13.24 25.55 -7.19
CA ASN A 81 14.35 25.90 -8.09
C ASN A 81 14.65 27.40 -8.13
N ASN A 82 13.72 28.23 -7.64
CA ASN A 82 13.83 29.69 -7.65
C ASN A 82 14.24 30.28 -6.28
N GLY A 83 14.22 29.46 -5.23
CA GLY A 83 14.62 29.78 -3.85
C GLY A 83 13.63 30.68 -3.11
N ASP A 84 12.35 30.69 -3.51
CA ASP A 84 11.33 31.57 -2.92
C ASP A 84 10.55 30.92 -1.76
N GLY A 85 10.84 29.66 -1.45
CA GLY A 85 10.19 28.90 -0.40
C GLY A 85 8.76 28.48 -0.72
N LYS A 86 8.35 28.50 -2.00
CA LYS A 86 7.07 27.96 -2.48
C LYS A 86 7.27 26.77 -3.43
N VAL A 87 6.30 25.87 -3.38
CA VAL A 87 6.18 24.78 -4.33
C VAL A 87 5.36 25.30 -5.51
N GLU A 88 5.99 25.50 -6.67
CA GLU A 88 5.28 25.96 -7.87
C GLU A 88 4.90 24.76 -8.77
N PRO A 89 3.81 24.86 -9.57
CA PRO A 89 3.43 23.80 -10.50
C PRO A 89 4.50 23.45 -11.56
N SER A 90 5.47 24.33 -11.77
CA SER A 90 6.62 24.12 -12.67
C SER A 90 7.79 23.38 -12.02
N ASP A 91 7.77 23.19 -10.71
CA ASP A 91 8.83 22.50 -9.99
C ASP A 91 8.74 20.98 -10.19
N GLY A 92 9.91 20.34 -10.24
CA GLY A 92 10.04 18.91 -10.55
C GLY A 92 9.23 18.01 -9.60
N SER A 93 8.87 16.81 -10.09
CA SER A 93 7.91 15.88 -9.49
C SER A 93 7.96 15.78 -7.96
N GLN A 94 6.76 15.76 -7.40
CA GLN A 94 6.52 15.72 -5.96
C GLN A 94 6.01 14.35 -5.54
N GLN A 95 6.57 13.83 -4.44
CA GLN A 95 5.90 12.79 -3.68
C GLN A 95 4.88 13.45 -2.75
N THR A 96 3.66 12.95 -2.78
CA THR A 96 2.62 13.32 -1.83
C THR A 96 2.42 12.16 -0.87
N GLU A 97 2.48 12.47 0.42
CA GLU A 97 2.19 11.52 1.48
C GLU A 97 1.12 12.08 2.38
N THR A 98 0.13 11.26 2.72
CA THR A 98 -0.85 11.59 3.75
C THR A 98 -0.57 10.77 5.00
N GLU A 99 -0.40 11.43 6.13
CA GLU A 99 -0.10 10.86 7.42
C GLU A 99 -1.26 11.02 8.41
N ASN A 100 -1.32 10.09 9.36
CA ASN A 100 -2.17 10.21 10.53
C ASN A 100 -1.57 11.23 11.51
N PRO A 101 -2.30 12.31 11.87
CA PRO A 101 -1.77 13.38 12.71
C PRO A 101 -1.33 12.94 14.11
N SER A 102 -1.89 11.84 14.63
CA SER A 102 -1.62 11.38 15.98
C SER A 102 -0.26 10.70 16.16
N ASP A 103 0.24 10.05 15.11
CA ASP A 103 1.44 9.20 15.17
C ASP A 103 2.41 9.42 14.01
N GLY A 104 2.06 10.25 13.01
CA GLY A 104 2.89 10.56 11.86
C GLY A 104 3.11 9.36 10.94
N GLN A 105 2.25 8.33 11.01
CA GLN A 105 2.34 7.18 10.12
C GLN A 105 1.61 7.45 8.81
N ALA A 106 2.22 7.01 7.71
CA ALA A 106 1.60 7.05 6.39
C ALA A 106 0.25 6.32 6.39
N THR A 107 -0.74 6.94 5.75
CA THR A 107 -2.11 6.42 5.56
C THR A 107 -2.47 6.33 4.08
N ASP A 108 -1.90 7.19 3.24
CA ASP A 108 -2.01 7.13 1.79
C ASP A 108 -0.68 7.55 1.15
N VAL A 109 -0.14 6.69 0.30
CA VAL A 109 1.11 6.90 -0.44
C VAL A 109 0.83 6.69 -1.92
N ASN A 110 0.90 7.77 -2.69
CA ASN A 110 0.89 7.71 -4.14
C ASN A 110 2.26 8.16 -4.66
N SER A 111 3.11 7.18 -5.01
CA SER A 111 4.43 7.45 -5.56
C SER A 111 4.43 7.27 -7.07
N ASN A 112 4.75 8.34 -7.79
CA ASN A 112 5.06 8.29 -9.22
C ASN A 112 6.58 8.16 -9.45
N ASP A 113 6.97 7.57 -10.59
CA ASP A 113 8.34 7.43 -11.13
C ASP A 113 9.52 7.47 -10.15
N ASN A 114 10.05 6.29 -9.79
CA ASN A 114 11.32 6.10 -9.06
C ASN A 114 11.45 6.79 -7.68
N GLY A 115 10.39 7.41 -7.17
CA GLY A 115 10.35 7.91 -5.80
C GLY A 115 10.47 6.77 -4.79
N LEU A 116 11.34 6.92 -3.78
CA LEU A 116 11.40 5.98 -2.67
C LEU A 116 10.11 6.03 -1.86
N LEU A 117 9.61 4.88 -1.39
CA LEU A 117 8.55 4.87 -0.40
C LEU A 117 8.98 5.61 0.88
N PRO A 118 8.05 6.22 1.62
CA PRO A 118 8.37 6.99 2.81
C PRO A 118 8.79 6.07 3.97
N ALA A 119 9.63 6.57 4.88
CA ALA A 119 10.30 5.75 5.90
C ALA A 119 9.43 5.42 7.13
N ASN A 120 8.29 6.09 7.28
CA ASN A 120 7.33 6.04 8.38
C ASN A 120 6.11 5.16 8.08
N LEU A 121 6.23 4.22 7.13
CA LEU A 121 5.18 3.23 6.90
C LEU A 121 4.93 2.37 8.17
N PRO A 122 3.67 2.01 8.48
CA PRO A 122 3.33 1.08 9.58
C PRO A 122 3.78 -0.37 9.38
N ILE A 123 4.40 -0.66 8.24
CA ILE A 123 4.91 -1.97 7.83
C ILE A 123 6.31 -1.80 7.27
N THR A 124 7.15 -2.83 7.42
CA THR A 124 8.39 -2.93 6.65
C THR A 124 8.12 -3.66 5.35
N ILE A 125 8.59 -3.10 4.24
CA ILE A 125 8.59 -3.75 2.94
C ILE A 125 10.03 -3.93 2.51
N SER A 126 10.40 -5.15 2.17
CA SER A 126 11.73 -5.49 1.65
C SER A 126 11.59 -6.33 0.40
N ALA A 127 12.52 -6.16 -0.54
CA ALA A 127 12.55 -6.95 -1.76
C ALA A 127 13.91 -7.66 -1.86
N CYS A 128 13.86 -8.93 -2.20
CA CYS A 128 15.02 -9.76 -2.47
C CYS A 128 14.81 -10.55 -3.76
N SER A 129 15.62 -10.27 -4.79
CA SER A 129 15.49 -10.92 -6.10
C SER A 129 14.08 -10.80 -6.66
N THR A 130 13.28 -11.87 -6.57
CA THR A 130 11.90 -11.95 -7.07
C THR A 130 10.90 -12.18 -5.95
N THR A 131 11.26 -11.82 -4.72
CA THR A 131 10.40 -12.01 -3.55
C THR A 131 10.31 -10.71 -2.77
N LEU A 132 9.08 -10.30 -2.52
CA LEU A 132 8.74 -9.23 -1.62
C LEU A 132 8.43 -9.82 -0.24
N THR A 133 9.05 -9.30 0.81
CA THR A 133 8.71 -9.63 2.20
C THR A 133 8.10 -8.42 2.87
N ILE A 134 6.88 -8.57 3.39
CA ILE A 134 6.15 -7.53 4.11
C ILE A 134 5.96 -7.98 5.55
N ALA A 135 6.26 -7.13 6.52
CA ALA A 135 6.06 -7.43 7.93
C ALA A 135 5.41 -6.27 8.69
N PRO A 136 4.54 -6.54 9.67
CA PRO A 136 4.02 -5.51 10.55
C PRO A 136 5.15 -4.96 11.44
N ASN A 137 5.19 -3.65 11.65
CA ASN A 137 6.16 -3.04 12.55
C ASN A 137 5.87 -3.41 14.01
N THR A 138 6.90 -3.34 14.85
CA THR A 138 6.71 -3.44 16.31
C THR A 138 5.80 -2.32 16.80
N GLY A 139 4.68 -2.66 17.43
CA GLY A 139 3.68 -1.68 17.88
C GLY A 139 2.62 -1.31 16.84
N ALA A 140 2.56 -2.02 15.70
CA ALA A 140 1.49 -1.85 14.74
C ALA A 140 0.10 -2.12 15.37
N PRO A 141 -0.98 -1.52 14.83
CA PRO A 141 -2.34 -1.73 15.33
C PRO A 141 -2.72 -3.21 15.38
N PRO A 142 -3.60 -3.65 16.31
CA PRO A 142 -4.01 -5.05 16.39
C PRO A 142 -4.95 -5.44 15.24
N ASN A 143 -5.18 -6.75 15.09
CA ASN A 143 -6.14 -7.34 14.12
C ASN A 143 -5.90 -6.87 12.69
N LEU A 144 -4.65 -6.97 12.24
CA LEU A 144 -4.27 -6.57 10.90
C LEU A 144 -4.74 -7.59 9.85
N SER A 145 -5.11 -7.07 8.70
CA SER A 145 -5.18 -7.83 7.46
C SER A 145 -4.55 -7.03 6.33
N LEU A 146 -3.92 -7.73 5.40
CA LEU A 146 -3.18 -7.14 4.30
C LEU A 146 -3.74 -7.65 2.98
N SER A 147 -4.07 -6.76 2.05
CA SER A 147 -4.29 -7.09 0.64
C SER A 147 -3.12 -6.57 -0.19
N VAL A 148 -2.62 -7.41 -1.09
CA VAL A 148 -1.53 -7.10 -1.99
C VAL A 148 -1.95 -7.42 -3.40
N GLU A 149 -1.86 -6.44 -4.28
CA GLU A 149 -2.21 -6.58 -5.69
C GLU A 149 -1.05 -6.08 -6.55
N GLU A 150 -0.58 -6.92 -7.49
CA GLU A 150 0.37 -6.50 -8.52
C GLU A 150 -0.36 -6.22 -9.82
N LYS A 151 -0.02 -5.10 -10.46
CA LYS A 151 -0.63 -4.66 -11.73
C LYS A 151 0.44 -4.43 -12.81
N GLN A 152 0.11 -4.72 -14.08
CA GLN A 152 0.97 -4.44 -15.25
C GLN A 152 1.07 -2.95 -15.58
N SER A 153 0.10 -2.15 -15.12
CA SER A 153 0.01 -0.71 -15.36
C SER A 153 -0.96 -0.07 -14.35
N ASP A 154 -1.17 1.25 -14.46
CA ASP A 154 -2.17 2.01 -13.69
C ASP A 154 -3.62 1.77 -14.11
N SER A 155 -3.85 0.88 -15.08
CA SER A 155 -5.20 0.59 -15.53
C SER A 155 -5.93 -0.35 -14.56
N GLU A 156 -7.19 -0.05 -14.28
CA GLU A 156 -8.08 -0.85 -13.40
C GLU A 156 -8.20 -2.34 -13.78
N ASN A 157 -7.87 -2.71 -15.02
CA ASN A 157 -7.90 -4.11 -15.50
C ASN A 157 -6.51 -4.72 -15.70
N ALA A 158 -5.47 -4.14 -15.10
CA ALA A 158 -4.09 -4.60 -15.27
C ALA A 158 -3.62 -5.58 -14.20
N THR A 159 -4.51 -6.04 -13.31
CA THR A 159 -4.20 -6.99 -12.24
C THR A 159 -3.58 -8.27 -12.77
N GLN A 160 -2.44 -8.65 -12.21
CA GLN A 160 -1.78 -9.93 -12.48
C GLN A 160 -1.88 -10.91 -11.34
N PHE A 161 -1.90 -10.38 -10.12
CA PHE A 161 -1.81 -11.16 -8.90
C PHE A 161 -2.48 -10.39 -7.78
N GLU A 162 -3.30 -11.09 -6.99
CA GLU A 162 -3.92 -10.56 -5.79
C GLU A 162 -3.83 -11.61 -4.68
N GLN A 163 -3.39 -11.21 -3.50
CA GLN A 163 -3.43 -12.04 -2.30
C GLN A 163 -3.86 -11.26 -1.08
N THR A 164 -4.58 -11.94 -0.19
CA THR A 164 -5.02 -11.38 1.08
C THR A 164 -4.51 -12.24 2.24
N TYR A 165 -4.06 -11.59 3.31
CA TYR A 165 -3.59 -12.20 4.55
C TYR A 165 -4.46 -11.72 5.71
N SER A 166 -5.11 -12.66 6.40
CA SER A 166 -5.93 -12.38 7.59
C SER A 166 -5.91 -13.61 8.53
N PRO A 167 -5.30 -13.52 9.72
CA PRO A 167 -4.58 -12.36 10.24
C PRO A 167 -3.26 -12.09 9.51
N PHE A 168 -2.80 -10.84 9.57
CA PHE A 168 -1.46 -10.41 9.17
C PHE A 168 -0.65 -10.04 10.43
N ASP A 169 -0.16 -11.07 11.14
CA ASP A 169 0.53 -10.95 12.43
C ASP A 169 2.00 -11.38 12.39
N ALA A 170 2.48 -11.80 11.22
CA ALA A 170 3.86 -12.22 10.97
C ALA A 170 4.31 -11.80 9.57
N PRO A 171 5.63 -11.77 9.30
CA PRO A 171 6.14 -11.52 7.95
C PRO A 171 5.54 -12.46 6.91
N VAL A 172 5.12 -11.90 5.76
CA VAL A 172 4.63 -12.65 4.60
C VAL A 172 5.58 -12.48 3.43
N SER A 173 5.67 -13.51 2.58
CA SER A 173 6.50 -13.48 1.36
C SER A 173 5.64 -13.66 0.12
N ILE A 174 5.88 -12.83 -0.89
CA ILE A 174 5.09 -12.72 -2.11
C ILE A 174 6.04 -12.79 -3.31
N PRO A 175 5.75 -13.62 -4.32
CA PRO A 175 6.54 -13.62 -5.54
C PRO A 175 6.27 -12.36 -6.37
N ILE A 176 7.33 -11.71 -6.83
CA ILE A 176 7.29 -10.58 -7.75
C ILE A 176 7.21 -11.11 -9.18
N LEU A 177 6.17 -10.75 -9.92
CA LEU A 177 6.05 -11.12 -11.34
C LEU A 177 6.84 -10.14 -12.21
N ALA A 178 7.67 -10.66 -13.12
CA ALA A 178 8.56 -9.86 -13.95
C ALA A 178 7.85 -8.88 -14.91
N ALA A 179 6.54 -9.06 -15.14
CA ALA A 179 5.72 -8.17 -15.96
C ALA A 179 4.97 -7.10 -15.14
N SER A 180 5.10 -7.09 -13.81
CA SER A 180 4.42 -6.14 -12.92
C SER A 180 5.13 -4.78 -12.96
N ALA A 181 4.34 -3.72 -13.10
CA ALA A 181 4.83 -2.34 -13.08
C ALA A 181 4.46 -1.63 -11.76
N ARG A 182 3.35 -2.01 -11.13
CA ARG A 182 2.77 -1.36 -9.95
C ARG A 182 2.43 -2.35 -8.86
N LEU A 183 2.53 -1.88 -7.62
CA LEU A 183 2.09 -2.56 -6.42
C LEU A 183 1.00 -1.70 -5.74
N ASP A 184 -0.15 -2.30 -5.50
CA ASP A 184 -1.24 -1.76 -4.69
C ASP A 184 -1.32 -2.57 -3.39
N LEU A 185 -1.00 -1.91 -2.27
CA LEU A 185 -1.04 -2.50 -0.92
C LEU A 185 -2.09 -1.81 -0.09
N LYS A 186 -2.97 -2.60 0.51
CA LYS A 186 -4.01 -2.12 1.42
C LYS A 186 -3.88 -2.82 2.76
N LEU A 187 -3.55 -2.05 3.79
CA LEU A 187 -3.49 -2.53 5.17
C LEU A 187 -4.78 -2.13 5.88
N TYR A 188 -5.36 -3.07 6.61
CA TYR A 188 -6.54 -2.85 7.42
C TYR A 188 -6.25 -3.22 8.87
N SER A 189 -6.85 -2.50 9.81
CA SER A 189 -6.91 -2.85 11.23
C SER A 189 -8.37 -2.84 11.68
N ASN A 190 -8.81 -3.91 12.34
CA ASN A 190 -10.20 -4.07 12.77
C ASN A 190 -11.22 -3.86 11.62
N GLY A 191 -10.84 -4.20 10.39
CA GLY A 191 -11.68 -4.02 9.20
C GLY A 191 -11.70 -2.62 8.60
N GLN A 192 -11.03 -1.62 9.20
CA GLN A 192 -10.85 -0.30 8.61
C GLN A 192 -9.52 -0.22 7.86
N LYS A 193 -9.53 0.38 6.66
CA LYS A 193 -8.30 0.65 5.91
C LYS A 193 -7.50 1.71 6.65
N ILE A 194 -6.26 1.40 6.97
CA ILE A 194 -5.33 2.30 7.68
C ILE A 194 -4.15 2.74 6.83
N LEU A 195 -3.86 2.02 5.74
CA LEU A 195 -2.83 2.40 4.77
C LEU A 195 -3.24 1.94 3.37
N SER A 196 -3.03 2.82 2.40
CA SER A 196 -3.04 2.55 0.96
C SER A 196 -1.68 2.93 0.39
N ILE A 197 -1.00 2.01 -0.31
CA ILE A 197 0.20 2.34 -1.10
C ILE A 197 -0.09 2.00 -2.55
N GLU A 198 0.07 2.97 -3.43
CA GLU A 198 0.10 2.80 -4.88
C GLU A 198 1.45 3.33 -5.38
N ALA A 199 2.32 2.41 -5.82
CA ALA A 199 3.69 2.76 -6.18
C ALA A 199 4.26 1.82 -7.26
N PRO A 200 5.24 2.27 -8.07
CA PRO A 200 5.96 1.38 -8.97
C PRO A 200 6.81 0.39 -8.18
N LEU A 201 7.05 -0.78 -8.74
CA LEU A 201 7.91 -1.80 -8.11
C LEU A 201 9.35 -1.28 -7.86
N THR A 202 9.80 -0.30 -8.65
CA THR A 202 11.10 0.38 -8.47
C THR A 202 11.17 1.18 -7.16
N ALA A 203 10.09 1.81 -6.74
CA ALA A 203 10.01 2.52 -5.45
C ALA A 203 10.25 1.58 -4.27
N VAL A 204 9.65 0.39 -4.35
CA VAL A 204 9.70 -0.65 -3.33
C VAL A 204 11.08 -1.30 -3.24
N THR A 205 11.66 -1.62 -4.40
CA THR A 205 12.98 -2.27 -4.50
C THR A 205 14.14 -1.34 -4.16
N ALA A 206 14.00 -0.02 -4.42
CA ALA A 206 14.99 0.98 -4.06
C ALA A 206 14.98 1.34 -2.56
N GLN A 207 13.82 1.30 -1.89
CA GLN A 207 13.73 1.52 -0.43
C GLN A 207 14.46 0.43 0.37
N ALA A 208 14.48 -0.81 -0.14
CA ALA A 208 15.10 -1.96 0.52
C ALA A 208 16.64 -1.95 0.51
N GLY A 209 17.29 -0.90 -0.01
CA GLY A 209 18.75 -0.76 0.00
C GLY A 209 19.49 -1.79 -0.85
N SER A 210 18.84 -2.40 -1.84
CA SER A 210 19.41 -3.47 -2.67
C SER A 210 20.35 -2.89 -3.74
N PRO A 211 21.68 -3.08 -3.66
CA PRO A 211 22.54 -2.93 -4.82
C PRO A 211 22.27 -4.15 -5.75
N ALA A 212 22.60 -4.00 -7.03
CA ALA A 212 22.55 -5.03 -8.08
C ALA A 212 22.83 -6.47 -7.59
N PRO A 213 22.21 -7.51 -8.20
CA PRO A 213 22.08 -8.86 -7.64
C PRO A 213 23.44 -9.47 -7.27
N SER A 214 23.83 -9.31 -6.01
CA SER A 214 24.91 -10.06 -5.39
C SER A 214 24.36 -10.70 -4.13
N ALA A 215 24.49 -12.02 -4.11
CA ALA A 215 23.79 -12.93 -3.23
C ALA A 215 24.18 -12.75 -1.76
N THR A 216 23.29 -12.17 -0.94
CA THR A 216 23.09 -12.54 0.47
C THR A 216 21.82 -11.87 1.00
N CYS A 217 20.63 -12.35 0.60
CA CYS A 217 19.47 -12.18 1.47
C CYS A 217 19.58 -13.24 2.55
N ALA A 218 19.81 -12.82 3.79
CA ALA A 218 19.69 -13.73 4.92
C ALA A 218 18.22 -14.19 4.98
N PRO A 219 17.93 -15.51 4.98
CA PRO A 219 16.57 -15.98 5.12
C PRO A 219 16.07 -15.56 6.51
N THR A 220 14.97 -14.80 6.56
CA THR A 220 14.14 -14.77 7.76
C THR A 220 13.71 -16.22 8.04
N PRO A 221 13.82 -16.70 9.29
CA PRO A 221 13.38 -18.05 9.61
C PRO A 221 11.88 -18.11 9.36
N VAL A 222 11.49 -18.83 8.30
CA VAL A 222 10.11 -19.26 8.09
C VAL A 222 9.68 -19.99 9.37
N PRO A 223 8.62 -19.56 10.08
CA PRO A 223 8.09 -20.40 11.13
C PRO A 223 7.64 -21.69 10.44
N SER A 224 8.29 -22.81 10.77
CA SER A 224 7.82 -24.10 10.31
C SER A 224 6.39 -24.25 10.83
N THR A 225 5.41 -24.21 9.94
CA THR A 225 4.09 -24.78 10.21
C THR A 225 4.26 -26.29 10.24
N SER A 226 4.87 -26.79 11.33
CA SER A 226 4.72 -28.18 11.69
C SER A 226 3.23 -28.39 11.95
N PRO A 227 2.53 -29.27 11.22
CA PRO A 227 1.15 -29.59 11.52
C PRO A 227 1.14 -30.34 12.86
N SER A 228 0.76 -29.64 13.93
CA SER A 228 0.57 -30.26 15.24
C SER A 228 -0.88 -30.76 15.34
N ALA A 229 -1.01 -32.09 15.33
CA ALA A 229 -2.09 -32.95 15.86
C ALA A 229 -2.76 -33.88 14.81
N SER A 230 -2.19 -35.08 14.75
CA SER A 230 -2.76 -36.43 14.56
C SER A 230 -4.15 -36.64 13.93
N PRO A 231 -4.30 -37.59 12.97
CA PRO A 231 -5.60 -38.15 12.63
C PRO A 231 -5.98 -39.19 13.69
N SER A 232 -7.05 -38.97 14.45
CA SER A 232 -7.68 -40.01 15.26
C SER A 232 -9.17 -40.10 14.97
N ALA A 233 -9.52 -40.72 13.84
CA ALA A 233 -10.79 -41.40 13.66
C ALA A 233 -10.59 -42.56 12.68
N SER A 234 -10.70 -43.77 13.21
CA SER A 234 -10.61 -45.04 12.48
C SER A 234 -11.62 -45.10 11.33
N PRO A 235 -11.31 -45.72 10.17
CA PRO A 235 -12.34 -46.07 9.21
C PRO A 235 -13.04 -47.35 9.71
N SER A 236 -14.23 -47.23 10.28
CA SER A 236 -15.11 -48.39 10.50
C SER A 236 -16.45 -48.18 9.78
N ALA A 237 -16.43 -48.36 8.47
CA ALA A 237 -17.60 -48.79 7.71
C ALA A 237 -17.11 -49.55 6.48
N SER A 238 -17.26 -50.87 6.53
CA SER A 238 -17.08 -51.80 5.41
C SER A 238 -17.95 -51.42 4.20
N PRO A 239 -17.48 -51.60 2.97
CA PRO A 239 -18.32 -51.43 1.78
C PRO A 239 -19.23 -52.66 1.65
N SER A 240 -20.50 -52.53 2.03
CA SER A 240 -21.54 -53.54 1.72
C SER A 240 -22.55 -52.95 0.75
N ALA A 241 -22.18 -52.87 -0.53
CA ALA A 241 -23.13 -52.83 -1.62
C ALA A 241 -22.45 -53.30 -2.91
N SER A 242 -22.71 -54.54 -3.29
CA SER A 242 -22.40 -55.07 -4.61
C SER A 242 -23.13 -54.24 -5.68
N PRO A 243 -22.50 -53.83 -6.79
CA PRO A 243 -23.24 -53.28 -7.91
C PRO A 243 -23.97 -54.42 -8.63
N SER A 244 -25.26 -54.63 -8.33
CA SER A 244 -26.14 -55.47 -9.14
C SER A 244 -27.00 -54.59 -10.05
N ALA A 245 -26.52 -54.32 -11.25
CA ALA A 245 -27.38 -54.04 -12.41
C ALA A 245 -26.53 -54.06 -13.68
N SER A 246 -26.66 -55.13 -14.45
CA SER A 246 -26.21 -55.22 -15.84
C SER A 246 -26.88 -54.13 -16.68
N PRO A 247 -26.18 -53.41 -17.57
CA PRO A 247 -26.86 -52.57 -18.55
C PRO A 247 -27.41 -53.47 -19.67
N SER A 248 -28.72 -53.76 -19.63
CA SER A 248 -29.44 -54.31 -20.78
C SER A 248 -30.41 -53.27 -21.33
N ALA A 249 -29.98 -52.50 -22.33
CA ALA A 249 -30.87 -51.91 -23.33
C ALA A 249 -30.03 -51.45 -24.52
N SER A 250 -30.22 -52.12 -25.65
CA SER A 250 -29.76 -51.77 -26.99
C SER A 250 -30.23 -50.37 -27.42
N PRO A 251 -29.47 -49.65 -28.26
CA PRO A 251 -29.89 -48.38 -28.81
C PRO A 251 -30.87 -48.61 -29.97
N SER A 252 -32.11 -48.12 -29.85
CA SER A 252 -33.02 -48.02 -31.00
C SER A 252 -33.74 -46.68 -31.00
N ALA A 253 -33.22 -45.74 -31.79
CA ALA A 253 -33.98 -44.80 -32.61
C ALA A 253 -33.03 -43.76 -33.23
N SER A 254 -32.88 -43.82 -34.55
CA SER A 254 -32.34 -42.77 -35.41
C SER A 254 -33.36 -41.62 -35.59
N PRO A 255 -32.95 -40.44 -36.10
CA PRO A 255 -33.46 -39.14 -35.71
C PRO A 255 -34.60 -38.62 -36.59
N SER A 256 -35.49 -37.79 -36.05
CA SER A 256 -36.27 -36.84 -36.84
C SER A 256 -36.68 -35.61 -36.02
N ALA A 257 -36.21 -34.44 -36.44
CA ALA A 257 -36.94 -33.16 -36.45
C ALA A 257 -35.94 -32.01 -36.68
N SER A 258 -35.96 -31.49 -37.91
CA SER A 258 -35.43 -30.16 -38.25
C SER A 258 -36.29 -29.07 -37.60
N PRO A 259 -35.70 -28.01 -37.02
CA PRO A 259 -36.37 -26.72 -36.93
C PRO A 259 -35.81 -25.78 -38.00
N SER A 260 -36.65 -25.51 -39.00
CA SER A 260 -36.58 -24.31 -39.85
C SER A 260 -37.06 -23.12 -39.02
N ALA A 261 -36.26 -22.07 -38.87
CA ALA A 261 -36.73 -20.69 -38.82
C ALA A 261 -35.53 -19.72 -38.86
N SER A 262 -35.44 -18.96 -39.96
CA SER A 262 -34.65 -17.74 -40.08
C SER A 262 -35.50 -16.55 -39.63
N PRO A 263 -35.00 -15.63 -38.80
CA PRO A 263 -35.52 -14.28 -38.77
C PRO A 263 -34.57 -13.30 -39.47
N THR A 264 -35.13 -12.72 -40.53
CA THR A 264 -34.78 -11.53 -41.30
C THR A 264 -33.93 -10.46 -40.60
N ALA A 265 -32.79 -10.12 -41.19
CA ALA A 265 -32.14 -8.83 -41.03
C ALA A 265 -32.82 -7.80 -41.95
N THR A 266 -33.55 -6.86 -41.39
CA THR A 266 -33.90 -5.61 -42.08
C THR A 266 -32.83 -4.58 -41.79
N ALA A 267 -31.92 -4.39 -42.74
CA ALA A 267 -31.17 -3.15 -42.88
C ALA A 267 -32.11 -2.12 -43.56
N THR A 268 -32.15 -0.91 -43.02
CA THR A 268 -32.73 0.26 -43.69
C THR A 268 -31.59 1.23 -44.03
N PRO A 269 -31.64 1.88 -45.20
CA PRO A 269 -30.57 2.75 -45.71
C PRO A 269 -30.41 4.05 -44.92
#